data_AF-A0A956LAU7-F1
#
_entry.id   AF-A0A956LAU7-F1
#
_cell.length_a   1.000
_cell.length_b   1.000
_cell.length_c   1.000
_cell.angle_alpha   90.00
_cell.angle_beta   90.00
_cell.angle_gamma   90.00
#
_symmetry.space_group_name_H-M   'P 1'
#
loop_
_entity.id
_entity.type
_entity.pdbx_description
1 polymer ?
#
loop_
_entity_poly.entity_id
_entity_poly.type
_entity_poly.pdbx_seq_one_letter_code
_entity_poly.pdbx_strand_id
1 'polypeptide(L)'
;MPYETHEVLNQPPPLAGYNLFTSDAPLRDAILRAGVDWARERLTRYGAELGAPEFIDQGRLANEHPPRLRTHDRYGRRIDEVEFHPAYHALMTKGVAARVHALPWIESPPAGAHTVRVAQHYMLTQIEAGVGCPLTMTFAGPPALRKQPELADEWIPRLVSDEYDPRMIPPERKRGCLMGMAMTEKQG
;
A
#
# COMPACT_ATOMS: atom_id res chain seq x y z
N MET A 1 -38.72 23.77 -7.84
CA MET A 1 -39.40 22.46 -7.78
C MET A 1 -40.46 22.51 -6.66
N PRO A 2 -41.69 21.99 -6.79
CA PRO A 2 -42.76 22.21 -5.81
C PRO A 2 -42.57 21.53 -4.44
N TYR A 3 -41.40 20.92 -4.19
CA TYR A 3 -41.07 20.19 -2.95
C TYR A 3 -39.77 20.69 -2.28
N GLU A 4 -39.12 21.73 -2.79
CA GLU A 4 -37.95 22.34 -2.13
C GLU A 4 -38.39 23.12 -0.88
N THR A 5 -37.85 22.78 0.30
CA THR A 5 -38.20 23.45 1.58
C THR A 5 -37.21 24.55 1.97
N HIS A 6 -35.98 24.50 1.45
CA HIS A 6 -34.92 25.49 1.64
C HIS A 6 -33.80 25.28 0.62
N GLU A 7 -32.94 26.28 0.47
CA GLU A 7 -31.68 26.17 -0.26
C GLU A 7 -30.55 25.78 0.71
N VAL A 8 -29.72 24.81 0.32
CA VAL A 8 -28.55 24.41 1.11
C VAL A 8 -27.36 25.30 0.75
N LEU A 9 -27.04 26.25 1.62
CA LEU A 9 -25.98 27.23 1.43
C LEU A 9 -24.82 26.99 2.41
N ASN A 10 -23.68 27.64 2.16
CA ASN A 10 -22.49 27.64 3.03
C ASN A 10 -21.93 26.24 3.33
N GLN A 11 -21.94 25.33 2.35
CA GLN A 11 -21.30 24.02 2.45
C GLN A 11 -19.89 24.09 1.86
N PRO A 12 -18.82 23.88 2.64
CA PRO A 12 -17.48 23.77 2.09
C PRO A 12 -17.38 22.51 1.22
N PRO A 13 -16.61 22.55 0.11
CA PRO A 13 -16.36 21.36 -0.68
C PRO A 13 -15.52 20.35 0.11
N PRO A 14 -15.64 19.03 -0.17
CA PRO A 14 -14.73 18.03 0.38
C PRO A 14 -13.27 18.32 0.03
N LEU A 15 -12.35 17.99 0.94
CA LEU A 15 -10.92 18.06 0.67
C LEU A 15 -10.49 16.88 -0.21
N ALA A 16 -10.45 17.10 -1.53
CA ALA A 16 -10.01 16.13 -2.53
C ALA A 16 -9.36 16.84 -3.72
N GLY A 17 -8.66 16.10 -4.58
CA GLY A 17 -8.00 16.66 -5.77
C GLY A 17 -6.79 17.53 -5.45
N TYR A 18 -6.11 17.26 -4.33
CA TYR A 18 -4.90 17.95 -3.92
C TYR A 18 -3.70 17.00 -3.94
N ASN A 19 -2.48 17.55 -3.91
CA ASN A 19 -1.26 16.75 -3.90
C ASN A 19 -0.70 16.65 -2.47
N LEU A 20 -0.77 15.45 -1.89
CA LEU A 20 -0.36 15.17 -0.50
C LEU A 20 1.09 15.58 -0.21
N PHE A 21 1.98 15.51 -1.19
CA PHE A 21 3.37 15.90 -1.02
C PHE A 21 3.55 17.42 -1.09
N THR A 22 2.99 18.07 -2.11
CA THR A 22 3.25 19.50 -2.31
C THR A 22 2.45 20.41 -1.39
N SER A 23 1.36 19.92 -0.80
CA SER A 23 0.61 20.64 0.23
C SER A 23 1.22 20.53 1.63
N ASP A 24 2.14 19.59 1.88
CA ASP A 24 2.75 19.33 3.18
C ASP A 24 4.16 19.96 3.26
N ALA A 25 4.24 21.19 3.76
CA ALA A 25 5.52 21.90 3.90
C ALA A 25 6.51 21.18 4.84
N PRO A 26 6.11 20.70 6.04
CA PRO A 26 6.98 19.88 6.89
C PRO A 26 7.57 18.65 6.19
N LEU A 27 6.77 17.91 5.41
CA LEU A 27 7.24 16.74 4.66
C LEU A 27 8.27 17.13 3.59
N ARG A 28 8.01 18.19 2.82
CA ARG A 28 8.97 18.68 1.82
C ARG A 28 10.29 19.10 2.45
N ASP A 29 10.24 19.80 3.58
CA ASP A 29 11.45 20.22 4.27
C ASP A 29 12.21 19.03 4.85
N ALA A 30 11.51 18.00 5.34
CA ALA A 30 12.14 16.77 5.81
C ALA A 30 12.87 16.02 4.69
N ILE A 31 12.27 15.94 3.50
CA ILE A 31 12.88 15.36 2.30
C ILE A 31 14.14 16.12 1.89
N LEU A 32 14.08 17.45 1.89
CA LEU A 32 15.23 18.30 1.57
C LEU A 32 16.37 18.11 2.59
N ARG A 33 16.06 18.18 3.89
CA ARG A 33 17.05 18.00 4.98
C ARG A 33 17.68 16.61 4.99
N ALA A 34 16.94 15.58 4.58
CA ALA A 34 17.46 14.22 4.50
C ALA A 34 18.36 13.99 3.27
N GLY A 35 18.55 14.99 2.40
CA GLY A 35 19.42 14.89 1.23
C GLY A 35 18.87 13.97 0.13
N VAL A 36 17.55 13.70 0.12
CA VAL A 36 16.89 12.81 -0.84
C VAL A 36 16.04 13.58 -1.86
N ASP A 37 16.47 14.78 -2.24
CA ASP A 37 15.76 15.65 -3.19
C ASP A 37 15.60 15.01 -4.58
N TRP A 38 16.47 14.04 -4.91
CA TRP A 38 16.33 13.19 -6.09
C TRP A 38 14.95 12.52 -6.20
N ALA A 39 14.25 12.30 -5.08
CA ALA A 39 12.92 11.69 -5.04
C ALA A 39 11.76 12.70 -5.17
N ARG A 40 12.03 14.01 -5.23
CA ARG A 40 10.99 15.06 -5.23
C ARG A 40 9.93 14.85 -6.31
N GLU A 41 10.33 14.57 -7.54
CA GLU A 41 9.39 14.37 -8.65
C GLU A 41 8.54 13.11 -8.43
N ARG A 42 9.18 12.02 -7.99
CA ARG A 42 8.50 10.75 -7.64
C ARG A 42 7.45 10.97 -6.55
N LEU A 43 7.82 11.67 -5.47
CA LEU A 43 6.91 11.95 -4.35
C LEU A 43 5.79 12.91 -4.74
N THR A 44 6.08 13.90 -5.59
CA THR A 44 5.08 14.81 -6.15
C THR A 44 4.06 14.04 -6.99
N ARG A 45 4.50 13.18 -7.90
CA ARG A 45 3.60 12.37 -8.73
C ARG A 45 2.74 11.45 -7.88
N TYR A 46 3.37 10.73 -6.95
CA TYR A 46 2.67 9.81 -6.06
C TYR A 46 1.65 10.54 -5.16
N GLY A 47 2.01 11.71 -4.61
CA GLY A 47 1.11 12.54 -3.82
C GLY A 47 -0.08 13.08 -4.61
N ALA A 48 0.07 13.39 -5.90
CA ALA A 48 -1.04 13.77 -6.77
C ALA A 48 -1.97 12.59 -7.06
N GLU A 49 -1.42 11.41 -7.36
CA GLU A 49 -2.20 10.20 -7.61
C GLU A 49 -3.03 9.77 -6.39
N LEU A 50 -2.42 9.83 -5.20
CA LEU A 50 -3.10 9.47 -3.96
C LEU A 50 -4.23 10.45 -3.58
N GLY A 51 -4.07 11.73 -3.88
CA GLY A 51 -5.06 12.76 -3.53
C GLY A 51 -6.14 12.98 -4.59
N ALA A 52 -6.12 12.23 -5.69
CA ALA A 52 -7.20 12.23 -6.66
C ALA A 52 -8.52 11.78 -5.99
N PRO A 53 -9.68 12.42 -6.25
CA PRO A 53 -10.95 12.07 -5.62
C PRO A 53 -11.30 10.59 -5.78
N GLU A 54 -11.02 10.01 -6.94
CA GLU A 54 -11.28 8.60 -7.25
C GLU A 54 -10.44 7.66 -6.38
N PHE A 55 -9.23 8.08 -6.02
CA PHE A 55 -8.31 7.29 -5.20
C PHE A 55 -8.62 7.42 -3.71
N ILE A 56 -9.02 8.61 -3.26
CA ILE A 56 -9.59 8.83 -1.92
C ILE A 56 -10.81 7.91 -1.71
N ASP A 57 -11.69 7.80 -2.71
CA ASP A 57 -12.86 6.93 -2.63
C ASP A 57 -12.50 5.43 -2.56
N GLN A 58 -11.36 5.00 -3.12
CA GLN A 58 -10.89 3.62 -2.94
C GLN A 58 -10.62 3.30 -1.45
N GLY A 59 -10.07 4.26 -0.70
CA GLY A 59 -9.85 4.12 0.74
C GLY A 59 -11.15 3.85 1.51
N ARG A 60 -12.21 4.61 1.17
CA ARG A 60 -13.56 4.42 1.72
C ARG A 60 -14.12 3.04 1.33
N LEU A 61 -14.12 2.71 0.04
CA LEU A 61 -14.67 1.45 -0.49
C LEU A 61 -13.99 0.21 0.09
N ALA A 62 -12.66 0.25 0.30
CA ALA A 62 -11.92 -0.86 0.89
C ALA A 62 -12.34 -1.13 2.35
N ASN A 63 -12.79 -0.11 3.07
CA ASN A 63 -13.21 -0.21 4.47
C ASN A 63 -14.72 -0.51 4.61
N GLU A 64 -15.57 0.09 3.78
CA GLU A 64 -17.01 -0.21 3.77
C GLU A 64 -17.33 -1.62 3.26
N HIS A 65 -16.43 -2.20 2.47
CA HIS A 65 -16.53 -3.56 1.95
C HIS A 65 -15.41 -4.45 2.50
N PRO A 66 -15.49 -4.86 3.78
CA PRO A 66 -14.45 -5.65 4.42
C PRO A 66 -14.28 -7.02 3.74
N PRO A 67 -13.09 -7.63 3.86
CA PRO A 67 -12.81 -8.93 3.26
C PRO A 67 -13.72 -10.03 3.79
N ARG A 68 -14.01 -11.01 2.92
CA ARG A 68 -14.85 -12.18 3.24
C ARG A 68 -14.03 -13.45 3.22
N LEU A 69 -13.98 -14.16 4.34
CA LEU A 69 -13.39 -15.49 4.41
C LEU A 69 -14.29 -16.51 3.72
N ARG A 70 -13.73 -17.22 2.74
CA ARG A 70 -14.36 -18.31 2.02
C ARG A 70 -13.62 -19.60 2.35
N THR A 71 -14.14 -20.33 3.33
CA THR A 71 -13.51 -21.58 3.78
C THR A 71 -13.73 -22.72 2.78
N HIS A 72 -14.88 -22.76 2.10
CA HIS A 72 -15.26 -23.82 1.18
C HIS A 72 -15.85 -23.27 -0.13
N ASP A 73 -15.74 -24.06 -1.20
CA ASP A 73 -16.44 -23.83 -2.46
C ASP A 73 -17.91 -24.29 -2.41
N ARG A 74 -18.64 -24.07 -3.52
CA ARG A 74 -20.05 -24.46 -3.66
C ARG A 74 -20.31 -25.98 -3.58
N TYR A 75 -19.27 -26.80 -3.61
CA TYR A 75 -19.36 -28.26 -3.56
C TYR A 75 -18.89 -28.82 -2.21
N GLY A 76 -18.57 -27.96 -1.24
CA GLY A 76 -18.08 -28.38 0.08
C GLY A 76 -16.60 -28.75 0.11
N ARG A 77 -15.81 -28.41 -0.91
CA ARG A 77 -14.35 -28.58 -0.87
C ARG A 77 -13.71 -27.38 -0.19
N ARG A 78 -12.74 -27.62 0.70
CA ARG A 78 -11.99 -26.57 1.39
C ARG A 78 -11.12 -25.77 0.41
N ILE A 79 -11.13 -24.44 0.51
CA ILE A 79 -10.33 -23.52 -0.33
C ILE A 79 -9.52 -22.48 0.48
N ASP A 80 -9.95 -22.12 1.70
CA ASP A 80 -9.27 -21.17 2.61
C ASP A 80 -8.90 -19.82 1.95
N GLU A 81 -9.79 -19.26 1.14
CA GLU A 81 -9.58 -18.01 0.41
C GLU A 81 -10.14 -16.79 1.16
N VAL A 82 -9.55 -15.62 0.96
CA VAL A 82 -10.10 -14.35 1.43
C VAL A 82 -10.39 -13.47 0.23
N GLU A 83 -11.66 -13.13 0.04
CA GLU A 83 -12.14 -12.28 -1.04
C GLU A 83 -12.15 -10.81 -0.60
N PHE A 84 -11.52 -9.94 -1.37
CA PHE A 84 -11.43 -8.50 -1.11
C PHE A 84 -12.20 -7.70 -2.16
N HIS A 85 -12.67 -6.51 -1.78
CA HIS A 85 -13.23 -5.56 -2.73
C HIS A 85 -12.14 -5.06 -3.72
N PRO A 86 -12.44 -4.80 -5.01
CA PRO A 86 -11.47 -4.30 -5.99
C PRO A 86 -10.67 -3.07 -5.55
N ALA A 87 -11.28 -2.22 -4.71
CA ALA A 87 -10.61 -1.04 -4.14
C ALA A 87 -9.37 -1.38 -3.31
N TYR A 88 -9.41 -2.47 -2.53
CA TYR A 88 -8.25 -2.97 -1.80
C TYR A 88 -7.11 -3.32 -2.77
N HIS A 89 -7.43 -4.00 -3.87
CA HIS A 89 -6.44 -4.37 -4.88
C HIS A 89 -5.85 -3.14 -5.59
N ALA A 90 -6.65 -2.10 -5.86
CA ALA A 90 -6.16 -0.84 -6.44
C ALA A 90 -5.15 -0.14 -5.51
N LEU A 91 -5.45 -0.08 -4.20
CA LEU A 91 -4.56 0.45 -3.17
C LEU A 91 -3.25 -0.35 -3.07
N MET A 92 -3.35 -1.69 -3.04
CA MET A 92 -2.19 -2.58 -3.02
C MET A 92 -1.33 -2.43 -4.28
N THR A 93 -1.94 -2.36 -5.48
CA THR A 93 -1.22 -2.11 -6.73
C THR A 93 -0.42 -0.82 -6.65
N LYS A 94 -1.00 0.27 -6.16
CA LYS A 94 -0.28 1.55 -6.03
C LYS A 94 0.83 1.49 -5.00
N GLY A 95 0.59 0.92 -3.82
CA GLY A 95 1.61 0.78 -2.78
C GLY A 95 2.80 -0.08 -3.22
N VAL A 96 2.54 -1.19 -3.91
CA VAL A 96 3.55 -2.11 -4.43
C VAL A 96 4.31 -1.49 -5.60
N ALA A 97 3.63 -0.84 -6.55
CA ALA A 97 4.29 -0.13 -7.66
C ALA A 97 5.22 0.99 -7.16
N ALA A 98 4.80 1.67 -6.09
CA ALA A 98 5.60 2.66 -5.38
C ALA A 98 6.75 2.05 -4.56
N ARG A 99 6.87 0.72 -4.48
CA ARG A 99 7.80 -0.04 -3.61
C ARG A 99 7.74 0.39 -2.15
N VAL A 100 6.56 0.73 -1.65
CA VAL A 100 6.34 1.02 -0.21
C VAL A 100 6.75 -0.18 0.65
N HIS A 101 6.62 -1.38 0.12
CA HIS A 101 7.02 -2.63 0.75
C HIS A 101 8.52 -2.98 0.58
N ALA A 102 9.29 -2.29 -0.27
CA ALA A 102 10.58 -2.85 -0.67
C ALA A 102 11.70 -1.89 -1.10
N LEU A 103 11.45 -0.58 -1.26
CA LEU A 103 12.41 0.33 -1.91
C LEU A 103 13.86 0.24 -1.39
N PRO A 104 14.15 0.09 -0.09
CA PRO A 104 15.52 -0.04 0.41
C PRO A 104 16.19 -1.40 0.16
N TRP A 105 15.45 -2.39 -0.33
CA TRP A 105 15.89 -3.78 -0.49
C TRP A 105 16.12 -4.18 -1.94
N ILE A 106 15.81 -3.29 -2.89
CA ILE A 106 16.00 -3.52 -4.31
C ILE A 106 17.49 -3.62 -4.63
N GLU A 107 17.85 -4.12 -5.81
CA GLU A 107 19.23 -4.06 -6.28
C GLU A 107 19.70 -2.61 -6.40
N SER A 108 20.85 -2.29 -5.81
CA SER A 108 21.45 -0.95 -5.81
C SER A 108 20.48 0.17 -5.38
N PRO A 109 19.96 0.15 -4.14
CA PRO A 109 19.00 1.13 -3.69
C PRO A 109 19.66 2.53 -3.60
N PRO A 110 19.00 3.61 -4.03
CA PRO A 110 19.53 4.95 -3.87
C PRO A 110 19.79 5.29 -2.39
N ALA A 111 20.78 6.15 -2.15
CA ALA A 111 21.03 6.68 -0.81
C ALA A 111 19.76 7.34 -0.24
N GLY A 112 19.41 6.97 1.00
CA GLY A 112 18.20 7.46 1.67
C GLY A 112 16.89 6.80 1.20
N ALA A 113 16.94 5.65 0.52
CA ALA A 113 15.76 4.88 0.12
C ALA A 113 14.75 4.62 1.26
N HIS A 114 15.22 4.43 2.51
CA HIS A 114 14.36 4.31 3.68
C HIS A 114 13.50 5.56 3.91
N THR A 115 14.11 6.75 3.83
CA THR A 115 13.40 8.03 3.99
C THR A 115 12.32 8.19 2.92
N VAL A 116 12.66 7.88 1.67
CA VAL A 116 11.71 7.97 0.55
C VAL A 116 10.56 6.99 0.73
N ARG A 117 10.86 5.74 1.11
CA ARG A 117 9.85 4.72 1.44
C ARG A 117 8.91 5.21 2.53
N VAL A 118 9.44 5.81 3.60
CA VAL A 118 8.63 6.33 4.71
C VAL A 118 7.74 7.47 4.25
N ALA A 119 8.22 8.40 3.43
CA ALA A 119 7.38 9.47 2.88
C ALA A 119 6.24 8.92 2.00
N GLN A 120 6.51 7.91 1.18
CA GLN A 120 5.47 7.24 0.38
C GLN A 120 4.46 6.51 1.29
N HIS A 121 4.93 5.82 2.32
CA HIS A 121 4.06 5.14 3.29
C HIS A 121 3.17 6.13 4.05
N TYR A 122 3.76 7.22 4.54
CA TYR A 122 3.06 8.30 5.24
C TYR A 122 1.92 8.88 4.41
N MET A 123 2.16 9.21 3.13
CA MET A 123 1.11 9.70 2.24
C MET A 123 0.03 8.64 1.99
N LEU A 124 0.41 7.37 1.75
CA LEU A 124 -0.56 6.30 1.54
C LEU A 124 -1.47 6.11 2.75
N THR A 125 -0.92 6.18 3.97
CA THR A 125 -1.68 6.01 5.21
C THR A 125 -2.69 7.14 5.48
N GLN A 126 -2.55 8.30 4.82
CA GLN A 126 -3.57 9.35 4.87
C GLN A 126 -4.82 8.97 4.06
N ILE A 127 -4.68 8.08 3.08
CA ILE A 127 -5.77 7.59 2.23
C ILE A 127 -6.38 6.31 2.79
N GLU A 128 -5.54 5.34 3.12
CA GLU A 128 -5.99 4.04 3.64
C GLU A 128 -4.87 3.37 4.44
N ALA A 129 -5.17 2.94 5.67
CA ALA A 129 -4.17 2.40 6.59
C ALA A 129 -4.07 0.86 6.55
N GLY A 130 -5.15 0.16 6.23
CA GLY A 130 -5.24 -1.30 6.21
C GLY A 130 -4.23 -1.98 5.28
N VAL A 131 -4.04 -1.45 4.06
CA VAL A 131 -3.00 -1.93 3.13
C VAL A 131 -1.58 -1.72 3.67
N GLY A 132 -1.41 -0.84 4.64
CA GLY A 132 -0.14 -0.65 5.35
C GLY A 132 0.34 -1.90 6.06
N CYS A 133 -0.57 -2.79 6.50
CA CYS A 133 -0.26 -4.04 7.18
C CYS A 133 0.59 -4.99 6.30
N PRO A 134 0.09 -5.51 5.15
CA PRO A 134 0.88 -6.39 4.29
C PRO A 134 2.12 -5.70 3.70
N LEU A 135 2.05 -4.39 3.39
CA LEU A 135 3.21 -3.65 2.88
C LEU A 135 4.34 -3.57 3.93
N THR A 136 3.99 -3.39 5.21
CA THR A 136 4.98 -3.28 6.29
C THR A 136 5.55 -4.64 6.69
N MET A 137 4.71 -5.68 6.78
CA MET A 137 5.20 -7.04 7.03
C MET A 137 6.15 -7.50 5.92
N THR A 138 5.80 -7.23 4.66
CA THR A 138 6.66 -7.53 3.51
C THR A 138 7.98 -6.74 3.57
N PHE A 139 7.92 -5.46 3.93
CA PHE A 139 9.11 -4.63 4.14
C PHE A 139 10.05 -5.16 5.23
N ALA A 140 9.52 -5.76 6.29
CA ALA A 140 10.32 -6.30 7.38
C ALA A 140 10.90 -7.70 7.10
N GLY A 141 10.46 -8.38 6.03
CA GLY A 141 10.90 -9.73 5.67
C GLY A 141 12.38 -9.87 5.27
N PRO A 142 12.91 -9.06 4.33
CA PRO A 142 14.26 -9.26 3.79
C PRO A 142 15.39 -9.31 4.84
N PRO A 143 15.42 -8.46 5.89
CA PRO A 143 16.42 -8.59 6.95
C PRO A 143 16.41 -9.94 7.69
N ALA A 144 15.22 -10.54 7.90
CA ALA A 144 15.09 -11.84 8.53
C ALA A 144 15.54 -12.96 7.58
N LEU A 145 15.10 -12.92 6.32
CA LEU A 145 15.47 -13.90 5.29
C LEU A 145 16.98 -13.96 5.05
N ARG A 146 17.68 -12.82 5.09
CA ARG A 146 19.16 -12.76 4.94
C ARG A 146 19.93 -13.56 6.00
N LYS A 147 19.28 -14.03 7.07
CA LYS A 147 19.88 -14.95 8.05
C LYS A 147 19.99 -16.38 7.52
N GLN A 148 19.29 -16.70 6.43
CA GLN A 148 19.28 -17.99 5.77
C GLN A 148 19.47 -17.78 4.25
N PRO A 149 20.72 -17.75 3.75
CA PRO A 149 21.03 -17.29 2.39
C PRO A 149 20.24 -17.99 1.28
N GLU A 150 20.03 -19.31 1.40
CA GLU A 150 19.28 -20.08 0.41
C GLU A 150 17.82 -19.63 0.29
N LEU A 151 17.19 -19.22 1.40
CA LEU A 151 15.84 -18.64 1.37
C LEU A 151 15.88 -17.18 0.90
N ALA A 152 16.94 -16.44 1.23
CA ALA A 152 17.10 -15.07 0.76
C ALA A 152 17.17 -15.01 -0.77
N ASP A 153 17.97 -15.88 -1.38
CA ASP A 153 18.15 -15.97 -2.83
C ASP A 153 16.85 -16.35 -3.55
N GLU A 154 16.03 -17.20 -2.93
CA GLU A 154 14.73 -17.55 -3.47
C GLU A 154 13.69 -16.42 -3.29
N TRP A 155 13.53 -15.91 -2.08
CA TRP A 155 12.35 -15.12 -1.73
C TRP A 155 12.52 -13.61 -1.93
N ILE A 156 13.70 -13.05 -1.67
CA ILE A 156 13.90 -11.59 -1.76
C ILE A 156 13.57 -11.06 -3.16
N PRO A 157 14.00 -11.70 -4.28
CA PRO A 157 13.64 -11.22 -5.62
C PRO A 157 12.12 -11.08 -5.83
N ARG A 158 11.32 -11.99 -5.25
CA ARG A 158 9.85 -11.96 -5.32
C ARG A 158 9.24 -10.89 -4.42
N LEU A 159 9.84 -10.63 -3.25
CA LEU A 159 9.36 -9.63 -2.29
C LEU A 159 9.70 -8.19 -2.70
N VAL A 160 10.73 -7.98 -3.52
CA VAL A 160 11.14 -6.64 -3.97
C VAL A 160 10.54 -6.20 -5.30
N SER A 161 9.77 -7.09 -5.96
CA SER A 161 8.99 -6.78 -7.16
C SER A 161 8.04 -5.60 -6.93
N ASP A 162 7.88 -4.75 -7.94
CA ASP A 162 6.92 -3.65 -7.97
C ASP A 162 5.58 -4.04 -8.63
N GLU A 163 5.38 -5.33 -8.90
CA GLU A 163 4.15 -5.84 -9.46
C GLU A 163 3.28 -6.55 -8.42
N TYR A 164 2.15 -5.95 -8.08
CA TYR A 164 1.14 -6.61 -7.24
C TYR A 164 0.44 -7.73 -8.03
N ASP A 165 0.40 -8.91 -7.42
CA ASP A 165 -0.24 -10.09 -7.99
C ASP A 165 -1.23 -10.71 -6.97
N PRO A 166 -2.55 -10.44 -7.11
CA PRO A 166 -3.55 -10.94 -6.17
C PRO A 166 -3.92 -12.41 -6.39
N ARG A 167 -3.42 -13.06 -7.45
CA ARG A 167 -3.83 -14.43 -7.80
C ARG A 167 -3.35 -15.43 -6.75
N MET A 168 -4.24 -16.37 -6.40
CA MET A 168 -3.93 -17.51 -5.53
C MET A 168 -3.32 -18.64 -6.36
N ILE A 169 -2.06 -18.48 -6.74
CA ILE A 169 -1.30 -19.44 -7.54
C ILE A 169 0.08 -19.66 -6.92
N PRO A 170 0.80 -20.74 -7.27
CA PRO A 170 2.14 -21.00 -6.75
C PRO A 170 3.10 -19.80 -6.96
N PRO A 171 3.96 -19.48 -5.97
CA PRO A 171 4.88 -18.34 -6.01
C PRO A 171 5.75 -18.24 -7.26
N GLU A 172 6.11 -19.35 -7.89
CA GLU A 172 6.95 -19.41 -9.10
C GLU A 172 6.23 -18.86 -10.33
N ARG A 173 4.91 -18.74 -10.26
CA ARG A 173 4.05 -18.22 -11.34
C ARG A 173 3.54 -16.81 -11.04
N LYS A 174 3.92 -16.23 -9.91
CA LYS A 174 3.53 -14.88 -9.49
C LYS A 174 4.56 -13.85 -9.97
N ARG A 175 4.08 -12.64 -10.25
CA ARG A 175 4.95 -11.49 -10.60
C ARG A 175 5.59 -10.82 -9.39
N GLY A 176 4.99 -11.01 -8.21
CA GLY A 176 5.49 -10.55 -6.92
C GLY A 176 4.80 -11.28 -5.78
N CYS A 177 5.43 -11.29 -4.61
CA CYS A 177 4.90 -11.91 -3.40
C CYS A 177 4.81 -10.91 -2.25
N LEU A 178 3.92 -11.19 -1.31
CA LEU A 178 3.80 -10.50 -0.03
C LEU A 178 4.13 -11.49 1.09
N MET A 179 4.66 -10.98 2.20
CA MET A 179 5.00 -11.77 3.37
C MET A 179 4.18 -11.28 4.57
N GLY A 180 3.60 -12.24 5.29
CA GLY A 180 2.94 -12.02 6.58
C GLY A 180 3.80 -12.45 7.75
N MET A 181 3.32 -12.22 8.97
CA MET A 181 3.96 -12.66 10.21
C MET A 181 2.92 -13.34 11.10
N ALA A 182 3.22 -14.56 11.53
CA ALA A 182 2.42 -15.31 12.48
C ALA A 182 3.27 -15.54 13.73
N MET A 183 3.02 -14.75 14.77
CA MET A 183 3.76 -14.78 16.03
C MET A 183 2.81 -14.99 17.20
N THR A 184 1.71 -14.23 17.23
CA THR A 184 0.71 -14.30 18.29
C THR A 184 0.01 -15.65 18.32
N GLU A 185 0.06 -16.30 19.47
CA GLU A 185 -0.74 -17.48 19.80
C GLU A 185 -1.72 -17.15 20.95
N LYS A 186 -2.60 -18.09 21.30
CA LYS A 186 -3.68 -17.84 22.26
C LYS A 186 -3.18 -17.52 23.68
N GLN A 187 -1.98 -17.97 24.03
CA GLN A 187 -1.39 -17.86 25.38
C GLN A 187 -0.57 -16.59 25.62
N GLY A 188 -0.25 -15.81 24.57
CA GLY A 188 0.65 -14.66 24.65
C GLY A 188 1.87 -14.82 23.76
#